data_AF-A0A654M365-F1
#
_entry.id   AF-A0A654M365-F1
#
_cell.length_a   1.000
_cell.length_b   1.000
_cell.length_c   1.000
_cell.angle_alpha   90.00
_cell.angle_beta   90.00
_cell.angle_gamma   90.00
#
_symmetry.space_group_name_H-M   'P 1'
#
loop_
_entity.id
_entity.type
_entity.pdbx_description
1 polymer ?
#
loop_
_entity_poly.entity_id
_entity_poly.type
_entity_poly.pdbx_seq_one_letter_code
_entity_poly.pdbx_strand_id
1 'polypeptide(L)'
;MISEWESRIRLAEDCKYLTSKLPFGNFNFAHLGIQLSIIKRVGSGRNNRIAKEIQVNKEPLDNHVLLSMFTTPELIEFKVSLARQTRLEKEMI
;
A
#
# COMPACT_ATOMS: atom_id res chain seq x y z
N MET A 1 -6.48 21.57 -16.41
CA MET A 1 -7.04 21.35 -15.06
C MET A 1 -7.16 19.84 -14.90
N ILE A 2 -6.57 19.26 -13.86
CA ILE A 2 -6.66 17.81 -13.63
C ILE A 2 -8.04 17.54 -13.03
N SER A 3 -8.71 16.48 -13.50
CA SER A 3 -10.01 16.08 -12.94
C SER A 3 -9.84 15.47 -11.54
N GLU A 4 -10.91 15.47 -10.73
CA GLU A 4 -10.90 14.81 -9.42
C GLU A 4 -10.58 13.32 -9.54
N TRP A 5 -11.11 12.67 -10.57
CA TRP A 5 -10.87 11.26 -10.88
C TRP A 5 -9.39 10.96 -11.16
N GLU A 6 -8.74 11.75 -12.03
CA GLU A 6 -7.31 11.61 -12.31
C GLU A 6 -6.44 11.86 -11.06
N SER A 7 -6.88 12.77 -10.19
CA SER A 7 -6.21 13.04 -8.92
C SER A 7 -6.27 11.84 -7.97
N ARG A 8 -7.42 11.16 -7.88
CA ARG A 8 -7.59 9.94 -7.07
C ARG A 8 -6.74 8.78 -7.61
N ILE A 9 -6.68 8.60 -8.93
CA ILE A 9 -5.82 7.55 -9.53
C ILE A 9 -4.36 7.78 -9.15
N ARG A 10 -3.86 9.02 -9.25
CA ARG A 10 -2.48 9.34 -8.84
C ARG A 10 -2.23 9.06 -7.36
N LEU A 11 -3.20 9.37 -6.48
CA LEU A 11 -3.09 9.07 -5.05
C LEU A 11 -3.01 7.56 -4.78
N ALA A 12 -3.80 6.74 -5.48
CA ALA A 12 -3.74 5.28 -5.35
C ALA A 12 -2.38 4.72 -5.82
N GLU A 13 -1.85 5.23 -6.94
CA GLU A 13 -0.51 4.87 -7.42
C GLU A 13 0.59 5.26 -6.42
N ASP A 14 0.52 6.45 -5.82
CA ASP A 14 1.46 6.88 -4.78
C ASP A 14 1.40 5.95 -3.55
N CYS A 15 0.20 5.53 -3.13
CA CYS A 15 0.04 4.59 -2.03
C CYS A 15 0.66 3.22 -2.35
N LYS A 16 0.46 2.71 -3.58
CA LYS A 16 1.12 1.49 -4.06
C LYS A 16 2.63 1.60 -4.09
N TYR A 17 3.13 2.75 -4.53
CA TYR A 17 4.55 3.00 -4.53
C TYR A 17 5.13 2.96 -3.11
N LEU A 18 4.51 3.67 -2.16
CA LEU A 18 4.98 3.71 -0.77
C LEU A 18 4.90 2.34 -0.09
N THR A 19 3.79 1.61 -0.27
CA THR A 19 3.65 0.24 0.28
C THR A 19 4.72 -0.72 -0.27
N SER A 20 5.15 -0.57 -1.53
CA SER A 20 6.24 -1.39 -2.09
C SER A 20 7.59 -1.20 -1.37
N LYS A 21 7.80 -0.02 -0.77
CA LYS A 21 9.01 0.34 -0.03
C LYS A 21 9.04 -0.20 1.39
N LEU A 22 7.88 -0.57 1.95
CA LEU A 22 7.80 -1.13 3.28
C LEU A 22 8.42 -2.55 3.34
N PRO A 23 8.98 -2.94 4.50
CA PRO A 23 9.48 -4.29 4.70
C PRO A 23 8.34 -5.30 4.79
N PHE A 24 8.69 -6.58 4.80
CA PHE A 24 7.71 -7.64 5.06
C PHE A 24 7.18 -7.52 6.49
N GLY A 25 5.89 -7.73 6.67
CA GLY A 25 5.24 -7.59 7.97
C GLY A 25 3.78 -7.21 7.85
N ASN A 26 3.15 -7.05 9.02
CA ASN A 26 1.78 -6.56 9.14
C ASN A 26 1.80 -5.16 9.75
N PHE A 27 1.15 -4.22 9.08
CA PHE A 27 1.02 -2.84 9.51
C PHE A 27 -0.45 -2.55 9.75
N ASN A 28 -0.77 -2.14 10.97
CA ASN A 28 -2.14 -1.80 11.34
C ASN A 28 -2.33 -0.28 11.32
N PHE A 29 -3.23 0.19 10.46
CA PHE A 29 -3.68 1.57 10.38
C PHE A 29 -5.06 1.66 11.04
N ALA A 30 -5.08 1.59 12.38
CA ALA A 30 -6.31 1.54 13.16
C ALA A 30 -7.25 2.74 12.91
N HIS A 31 -6.69 3.92 12.63
CA HIS A 31 -7.43 5.13 12.29
C HIS A 31 -8.20 5.02 10.95
N LEU A 32 -7.77 4.13 10.05
CA LEU A 32 -8.43 3.86 8.78
C LEU A 32 -9.17 2.51 8.79
N GLY A 33 -9.14 1.76 9.91
CA GLY A 33 -9.71 0.42 9.98
C GLY A 33 -9.03 -0.59 9.05
N ILE A 34 -7.73 -0.41 8.78
CA ILE A 34 -7.03 -1.16 7.73
C ILE A 34 -5.81 -1.92 8.25
N GLN A 35 -5.71 -3.17 7.82
CA GLN A 35 -4.54 -4.00 7.98
C GLN A 35 -3.83 -4.17 6.64
N LEU A 36 -2.60 -3.67 6.56
CA LEU A 36 -1.70 -3.91 5.43
C LEU A 36 -0.80 -5.11 5.76
N SER A 37 -0.78 -6.11 4.89
CA SER A 37 0.06 -7.30 5.04
C SER A 37 1.01 -7.41 3.84
N ILE A 38 2.31 -7.41 4.11
CA ILE A 38 3.36 -7.57 3.10
C ILE A 38 4.03 -8.91 3.35
N ILE A 39 3.69 -9.90 2.53
CA ILE A 39 4.12 -11.29 2.69
C ILE A 39 5.01 -11.72 1.53
N LYS A 40 5.86 -12.71 1.80
CA LYS A 40 6.66 -13.37 0.77
C LYS A 40 5.79 -14.39 0.05
N ARG A 41 5.55 -14.19 -1.23
CA ARG A 41 4.97 -15.22 -2.10
C ARG A 41 6.10 -15.90 -2.85
N VAL A 42 6.26 -17.19 -2.61
CA VAL A 42 7.18 -18.01 -3.41
C VAL A 42 6.42 -18.38 -4.69
N GLY A 43 6.90 -17.92 -5.84
CA GLY A 43 6.28 -18.25 -7.12
C GLY A 43 6.34 -19.76 -7.39
N SER A 44 5.25 -20.33 -7.90
CA SER A 44 5.09 -21.76 -8.19
C SER A 44 5.72 -22.20 -9.52
N GLY A 45 6.88 -21.64 -9.90
CA GLY A 45 7.56 -21.92 -11.17
C GLY A 45 9.06 -22.18 -11.01
N ARG A 46 9.72 -22.70 -12.06
CA ARG A 46 11.17 -23.02 -12.11
C ARG A 46 12.11 -21.87 -11.69
N ASN A 47 11.63 -20.63 -11.69
CA ASN A 47 12.31 -19.49 -11.09
C ASN A 47 11.70 -19.20 -9.72
N ASN A 48 12.34 -19.68 -8.65
CA ASN A 48 12.08 -19.40 -7.22
C ASN A 48 12.28 -17.90 -6.86
N ARG A 49 11.74 -16.98 -7.66
CA ARG A 49 11.75 -15.55 -7.33
C ARG A 49 10.77 -15.33 -6.18
N ILE A 50 11.29 -14.82 -5.08
CA ILE A 50 10.49 -14.34 -3.96
C ILE A 50 9.80 -13.06 -4.43
N ALA A 51 8.49 -13.11 -4.65
CA ALA A 51 7.68 -11.93 -4.94
C ALA A 51 7.16 -11.33 -3.63
N LYS A 52 7.10 -10.00 -3.56
CA LYS A 52 6.34 -9.31 -2.51
C LYS A 52 4.86 -9.38 -2.90
N GLU A 53 4.05 -10.01 -2.07
CA GLU A 53 2.60 -9.89 -2.15
C GLU A 53 2.15 -8.89 -1.09
N ILE A 54 1.42 -7.86 -1.53
CA ILE A 54 0.90 -6.82 -0.65
C ILE A 54 -0.61 -6.94 -0.64
N GLN A 55 -1.18 -6.97 0.57
CA GLN A 55 -2.60 -7.11 0.79
C GLN A 55 -3.11 -6.00 1.71
N VAL A 56 -4.31 -5.49 1.44
CA VAL A 56 -5.07 -4.57 2.28
C VAL A 56 -6.32 -5.30 2.73
N ASN A 57 -6.50 -5.47 4.04
CA ASN A 57 -7.63 -6.24 4.61
C ASN A 57 -7.80 -7.64 3.99
N LYS A 58 -6.67 -8.32 3.67
CA LYS A 58 -6.59 -9.62 2.98
C LYS A 58 -6.95 -9.61 1.48
N GLU A 59 -7.26 -8.45 0.90
CA GLU A 59 -7.42 -8.29 -0.54
C GLU A 59 -6.10 -7.86 -1.19
N PRO A 60 -5.78 -8.32 -2.41
CA PRO A 60 -4.56 -7.90 -3.08
C PRO A 60 -4.56 -6.38 -3.31
N LEU A 61 -3.43 -5.73 -3.08
CA LEU A 61 -3.28 -4.30 -3.28
C LEU A 61 -3.36 -3.96 -4.77
N ASP A 62 -4.50 -3.44 -5.21
CA ASP A 62 -4.75 -2.93 -6.55
C ASP A 62 -5.33 -1.50 -6.48
N ASN A 63 -5.20 -0.74 -7.57
CA ASN A 63 -5.84 0.58 -7.71
C ASN A 63 -7.34 0.47 -7.51
N HIS A 64 -7.98 -0.56 -8.07
CA HIS A 64 -9.42 -0.74 -7.93
C HIS A 64 -9.81 -0.88 -6.45
N VAL A 65 -9.07 -1.73 -5.71
CA VAL A 65 -9.31 -1.96 -4.27
C VAL A 65 -9.11 -0.67 -3.48
N LEU A 66 -8.03 0.08 -3.74
CA LEU A 66 -7.79 1.36 -3.07
C LEU A 66 -8.89 2.39 -3.39
N LEU A 67 -9.29 2.51 -4.65
CA LEU A 67 -10.30 3.47 -5.07
C LEU A 67 -11.71 3.10 -4.58
N SER A 68 -12.00 1.81 -4.39
CA SER A 68 -13.26 1.32 -3.84
C SER A 68 -13.33 1.37 -2.33
N MET A 69 -12.20 1.13 -1.63
CA MET A 69 -12.14 1.13 -0.16
C MET A 69 -12.08 2.52 0.44
N PHE A 70 -11.52 3.49 -0.29
CA PHE A 70 -11.20 4.80 0.28
C PHE A 70 -11.83 5.95 -0.49
N THR A 71 -12.37 6.89 0.28
CA THR A 71 -12.64 8.26 -0.19
C THR A 71 -11.34 9.03 -0.47
N THR A 72 -11.42 10.14 -1.19
CA THR A 72 -10.24 10.98 -1.47
C THR A 72 -9.49 11.43 -0.21
N PRO A 73 -10.16 11.90 0.87
CA PRO A 73 -9.48 12.25 2.12
C PRO A 73 -8.76 11.05 2.76
N GLU A 74 -9.40 9.89 2.80
CA GLU A 74 -8.81 8.70 3.40
C GLU A 74 -7.60 8.19 2.60
N LEU A 75 -7.60 8.32 1.26
CA LEU A 75 -6.41 8.05 0.45
C LEU A 75 -5.25 8.98 0.79
N ILE A 76 -5.53 10.26 1.07
CA ILE A 76 -4.51 11.22 1.47
C ILE A 76 -3.94 10.84 2.84
N GLU A 77 -4.80 10.51 3.81
CA GLU A 77 -4.38 10.06 5.14
C GLU A 77 -3.56 8.77 5.07
N PHE A 78 -4.01 7.81 4.25
CA PHE A 78 -3.29 6.57 4.03
C PHE A 78 -1.90 6.82 3.45
N LYS A 79 -1.79 7.67 2.41
CA LYS A 79 -0.51 8.09 1.83
C LYS A 79 0.42 8.71 2.88
N VAL A 80 -0.09 9.62 3.72
CA VAL A 80 0.70 10.28 4.78
C VAL A 80 1.18 9.27 5.81
N SER A 81 0.31 8.37 6.25
CA SER A 81 0.64 7.31 7.20
C SER A 81 1.69 6.33 6.65
N LEU A 82 1.59 5.94 5.37
CA LEU A 82 2.58 5.13 4.68
C LEU A 82 3.93 5.85 4.53
N ALA A 83 3.92 7.14 4.19
CA ALA A 83 5.13 7.94 4.05
C ALA A 83 5.86 8.07 5.39
N ARG A 84 5.12 8.27 6.48
CA ARG A 84 5.67 8.29 7.84
C ARG A 84 6.33 6.95 8.20
N GLN A 85 5.67 5.82 7.92
CA GLN A 85 6.28 4.52 8.18
C GLN A 85 7.52 4.25 7.33
N THR A 86 7.49 4.62 6.05
CA THR A 86 8.67 4.52 5.19
C THR A 86 9.85 5.37 5.68
N ARG A 87 9.58 6.50 6.35
CA ARG A 87 10.62 7.38 6.93
C ARG A 87 11.19 6.83 8.23
N LEU A 88 10.33 6.40 9.16
CA LEU A 88 10.77 5.82 10.43
C LEU A 88 11.70 4.62 10.21
N GLU A 89 11.40 3.77 9.21
CA GLU A 89 12.25 2.64 8.85
C GLU A 89 13.62 3.06 8.28
N LYS A 90 13.73 4.25 7.65
CA LYS A 90 15.03 4.75 7.15
C LYS A 90 15.94 5.28 8.25
N GLU A 91 15.38 5.66 9.40
CA GLU A 91 16.14 6.17 10.55
C GLU A 91 16.56 5.07 11.53
N MET A 92 16.02 3.85 11.37
CA MET A 92 16.33 2.69 12.21
C MET A 92 17.42 1.75 11.64
N ILE A 93 18.02 2.10 10.49
CA ILE A 93 19.13 1.38 9.84
C ILE A 93 20.39 2.22 9.94
#